data_AF-A0A0A2CMT5-F1
#
_entry.id   AF-A0A0A2CMT5-F1
#
_cell.length_a   1.000
_cell.length_b   1.000
_cell.length_c   1.000
_cell.angle_alpha   90.00
_cell.angle_beta   90.00
_cell.angle_gamma   90.00
#
_symmetry.space_group_name_H-M   'P 1'
#
loop_
_entity.id
_entity.type
_entity.pdbx_description
1 polymer ?
#
loop_
_entity_poly.entity_id
_entity_poly.type
_entity_poly.pdbx_seq_one_letter_code
_entity_poly.pdbx_strand_id
1 'polypeptide(L)'
;MAIETTVFDFKISKTFDEWRTIYDSENNKAMLKAGGITSLYRGLHKEDSSRAIVIFQAEEGVAMGMWNDPEAKVMIESSGHIYDETAITQWIAH
;
A
#
# COMPACT_ATOMS: atom_id res chain seq x y z
N MET A 1 16.56 9.14 11.92
CA MET A 1 15.20 8.60 12.14
C MET A 1 15.24 7.11 11.82
N ALA A 2 14.43 6.29 12.47
CA ALA A 2 14.42 4.84 12.21
C ALA A 2 13.76 4.55 10.86
N ILE A 3 14.21 3.50 10.18
CA ILE A 3 13.56 2.99 8.98
C ILE A 3 12.51 1.97 9.42
N GLU A 4 11.28 2.18 8.97
CA GLU A 4 10.15 1.29 9.21
C GLU A 4 9.78 0.57 7.91
N THR A 5 9.50 -0.72 8.03
CA THR A 5 8.80 -1.49 7.00
C THR A 5 7.34 -1.60 7.42
N THR A 6 6.41 -1.35 6.49
CA THR A 6 4.97 -1.47 6.73
C THR A 6 4.38 -2.42 5.70
N VAL A 7 3.63 -3.41 6.14
CA VAL A 7 2.94 -4.37 5.28
C VAL A 7 1.46 -4.10 5.38
N PHE A 8 0.86 -3.87 4.22
CA PHE A 8 -0.57 -3.78 4.03
C PHE A 8 -1.03 -5.08 3.40
N ASP A 9 -1.86 -5.82 4.11
CA ASP A 9 -2.48 -7.06 3.66
C ASP A 9 -3.99 -6.84 3.61
N PHE A 10 -4.56 -6.80 2.41
CA PHE A 10 -5.88 -6.24 2.19
C PHE A 10 -6.71 -7.01 1.18
N LYS A 11 -8.02 -6.80 1.23
CA LYS A 11 -8.95 -7.26 0.20
C LYS A 11 -9.04 -6.28 -0.96
N ILE A 12 -9.28 -6.81 -2.16
CA ILE A 12 -9.56 -6.07 -3.39
C ILE A 12 -10.92 -6.46 -3.94
N SER A 13 -11.67 -5.47 -4.43
CA SER A 13 -12.98 -5.61 -5.06
C SER A 13 -12.92 -5.80 -6.58
N LYS A 14 -11.73 -5.59 -7.18
CA LYS A 14 -11.42 -5.77 -8.60
C LYS A 14 -10.44 -6.91 -8.79
N THR A 15 -10.14 -7.28 -10.03
CA THR A 15 -9.04 -8.22 -10.29
C THR A 15 -7.71 -7.61 -9.88
N PHE A 16 -6.73 -8.46 -9.55
CA PHE A 16 -5.39 -8.00 -9.20
C PHE A 16 -4.73 -7.20 -10.33
N ASP A 17 -4.94 -7.56 -11.60
CA ASP A 17 -4.37 -6.84 -12.74
C ASP A 17 -4.96 -5.43 -12.89
N GLU A 18 -6.26 -5.25 -12.65
CA GLU A 18 -6.91 -3.94 -12.64
C GLU A 18 -6.38 -3.06 -11.51
N TRP A 19 -6.32 -3.61 -10.29
CA TRP A 19 -5.75 -2.92 -9.13
C TRP A 19 -4.27 -2.55 -9.39
N ARG A 20 -3.48 -3.50 -9.89
CA ARG A 20 -2.06 -3.32 -10.20
C ARG A 20 -1.83 -2.22 -11.22
N THR A 21 -2.68 -2.10 -12.22
CA THR A 21 -2.55 -1.06 -13.25
C THR A 21 -2.61 0.34 -12.65
N ILE A 22 -3.49 0.55 -11.66
CA ILE A 22 -3.61 1.84 -10.96
C ILE A 22 -2.43 2.03 -10.01
N TYR A 23 -2.10 1.00 -9.23
CA TYR A 23 -0.97 1.02 -8.30
C TYR A 23 0.37 1.28 -9.00
N ASP A 24 0.60 0.70 -10.17
CA ASP A 24 1.83 0.86 -10.96
C ASP A 24 1.84 2.07 -11.88
N SER A 25 0.80 2.90 -11.83
CA SER A 25 0.76 4.13 -12.59
C SER A 25 1.92 5.06 -12.19
N GLU A 26 2.43 5.80 -13.17
CA GLU A 26 3.51 6.78 -12.92
C GLU A 26 3.08 7.85 -11.91
N ASN A 27 1.79 8.19 -11.87
CA ASN A 27 1.26 9.11 -10.88
C ASN A 27 1.38 8.56 -9.45
N ASN A 28 0.98 7.31 -9.21
CA ASN A 28 1.11 6.69 -7.88
C ASN A 28 2.59 6.54 -7.47
N LYS A 29 3.46 6.11 -8.40
CA LYS A 29 4.91 6.04 -8.13
C LYS A 29 5.50 7.40 -7.76
N ALA A 30 5.10 8.46 -8.47
CA ALA A 30 5.55 9.81 -8.17
C ALA A 30 5.07 10.28 -6.80
N MET A 31 3.81 10.01 -6.44
CA MET A 31 3.25 10.32 -5.11
C MET A 31 4.00 9.60 -3.99
N LEU A 32 4.19 8.28 -4.10
CA LEU A 32 4.94 7.50 -3.10
C LEU A 32 6.37 8.03 -2.94
N LYS A 33 7.06 8.30 -4.06
CA LYS A 33 8.42 8.85 -4.04
C LYS A 33 8.47 10.23 -3.41
N ALA A 34 7.52 11.11 -3.70
CA ALA A 34 7.44 12.45 -3.11
C ALA A 34 7.17 12.40 -1.60
N GLY A 35 6.42 11.40 -1.15
CA GLY A 35 6.18 11.12 0.27
C GLY A 35 7.33 10.39 0.97
N GLY A 36 8.45 10.10 0.30
CA GLY A 36 9.58 9.36 0.90
C GLY A 36 9.29 7.87 1.13
N ILE A 37 8.30 7.31 0.43
CA ILE A 37 7.90 5.90 0.54
C ILE A 37 8.50 5.11 -0.62
N THR A 38 9.18 4.01 -0.28
CA THR A 38 9.66 3.02 -1.25
C THR A 38 8.74 1.80 -1.22
N SER A 39 8.15 1.47 -2.37
CA SER A 39 7.42 0.21 -2.57
C SER A 39 8.39 -0.94 -2.83
N LEU A 40 8.60 -1.79 -1.82
CA LEU A 40 9.50 -2.94 -1.91
C LEU A 40 8.87 -4.12 -2.64
N TYR A 41 7.57 -4.36 -2.42
CA TYR A 41 6.87 -5.50 -2.98
C TYR A 41 5.38 -5.24 -3.10
N ARG A 42 4.74 -5.89 -4.07
CA ARG A 42 3.29 -6.07 -4.14
C ARG A 42 2.98 -7.43 -4.72
N GLY A 43 1.86 -8.04 -4.34
CA GLY A 43 1.50 -9.37 -4.84
C GLY A 43 0.05 -9.74 -4.62
N LEU A 44 -0.40 -10.76 -5.35
CA LEU A 44 -1.68 -11.42 -5.16
C LEU A 44 -1.49 -12.60 -4.21
N HIS A 45 -2.45 -12.82 -3.31
CA HIS A 45 -2.45 -14.00 -2.46
C HIS A 45 -2.61 -15.27 -3.30
N LYS A 46 -1.77 -16.28 -3.06
CA LYS A 46 -1.67 -17.48 -3.90
C LYS A 46 -2.98 -18.27 -4.00
N GLU A 47 -3.75 -18.28 -2.92
CA GLU A 47 -4.97 -19.10 -2.78
C GLU A 47 -6.25 -18.25 -2.68
N ASP A 48 -6.12 -16.92 -2.75
CA ASP A 48 -7.24 -16.00 -2.58
C ASP A 48 -7.11 -14.83 -3.57
N SER A 49 -7.82 -14.92 -4.70
CA SER A 49 -7.78 -13.90 -5.73
C SER A 49 -8.36 -12.55 -5.32
N SER A 50 -9.03 -12.48 -4.16
CA SER A 50 -9.58 -11.24 -3.59
C SER A 50 -8.63 -10.57 -2.61
N ARG A 51 -7.42 -11.11 -2.37
CA ARG A 51 -6.48 -10.61 -1.36
C ARG A 51 -5.15 -10.24 -1.99
N ALA A 52 -4.64 -9.07 -1.64
CA ALA A 52 -3.37 -8.56 -2.13
C ALA A 52 -2.50 -8.05 -0.97
N ILE A 53 -1.21 -7.90 -1.24
CA ILE A 53 -0.23 -7.39 -0.30
C ILE A 53 0.58 -6.27 -0.93
N VAL A 54 0.96 -5.30 -0.11
CA VAL A 54 1.95 -4.25 -0.42
C VAL A 54 2.92 -4.14 0.75
N ILE A 55 4.21 -4.01 0.44
CA ILE A 55 5.28 -3.80 1.42
C ILE A 55 5.95 -2.47 1.11
N PHE A 56 5.89 -1.56 2.08
CA PHE A 56 6.52 -0.25 2.05
C PHE A 56 7.71 -0.19 2.99
N GLN A 57 8.66 0.66 2.62
CA GLN A 57 9.73 1.10 3.49
C GLN A 57 9.85 2.62 3.43
N ALA A 58 9.90 3.26 4.59
CA ALA A 58 10.00 4.71 4.75
C ALA A 58 10.62 5.06 6.11
N GLU A 59 10.76 6.35 6.41
CA GLU A 59 11.02 6.77 7.79
C GLU A 59 9.81 6.40 8.67
N GLU A 60 10.08 6.12 9.95
CA GLU A 60 9.06 5.76 10.94
C GLU A 60 7.85 6.71 10.90
N GLY A 61 6.65 6.12 10.84
CA GLY A 61 5.39 6.87 10.79
C GLY A 61 5.00 7.44 9.42
N VAL A 62 5.89 7.53 8.43
CA VAL A 62 5.58 8.13 7.11
C VAL A 62 4.51 7.32 6.35
N ALA A 63 4.66 5.99 6.31
CA ALA A 63 3.69 5.12 5.61
C ALA A 63 2.30 5.19 6.26
N MET A 64 2.22 5.25 7.59
CA MET A 64 0.97 5.43 8.31
C MET A 64 0.39 6.85 8.19
N GLY A 65 1.25 7.86 8.03
CA GLY A 65 0.82 9.22 7.70
C GLY A 65 0.08 9.25 6.37
N MET A 66 0.64 8.62 5.33
CA MET A 66 -0.02 8.47 4.03
C MET A 66 -1.30 7.66 4.13
N TRP A 67 -1.29 6.53 4.86
CA TRP A 67 -2.49 5.71 5.05
C TRP A 67 -3.65 6.53 5.63
N ASN A 68 -3.40 7.30 6.69
CA ASN A 68 -4.43 8.08 7.38
C ASN A 68 -4.82 9.39 6.67
N ASP A 69 -4.20 9.75 5.55
CA ASP A 69 -4.55 10.93 4.76
C ASP A 69 -5.90 10.69 4.03
N PRO A 70 -6.93 11.53 4.27
CA PRO A 70 -8.22 11.41 3.58
C PRO A 70 -8.11 11.45 2.04
N GLU A 71 -7.17 12.21 1.49
CA GLU A 71 -6.99 12.30 0.03
C GLU A 71 -6.38 11.00 -0.52
N ALA A 72 -5.42 10.43 0.21
CA ALA A 72 -4.84 9.13 -0.13
C ALA A 72 -5.88 8.01 -0.03
N LYS A 73 -6.76 8.03 1.00
CA LYS A 73 -7.84 7.05 1.15
C LYS A 73 -8.73 6.99 -0.09
N VAL A 74 -9.16 8.12 -0.63
CA VAL A 74 -10.00 8.17 -1.84
C VAL A 74 -9.29 7.51 -3.03
N MET A 75 -7.99 7.79 -3.20
CA MET A 75 -7.19 7.19 -4.27
C MET A 75 -7.04 5.68 -4.08
N ILE A 76 -6.73 5.23 -2.87
CA ILE A 76 -6.61 3.83 -2.49
C ILE A 76 -7.91 3.08 -2.81
N GLU A 77 -9.06 3.56 -2.35
CA GLU A 77 -10.35 2.90 -2.59
C GLU A 77 -10.74 2.88 -4.08
N SER A 78 -10.43 3.93 -4.84
CA SER A 78 -10.70 3.99 -6.28
C SER A 78 -9.95 2.89 -7.07
N SER A 79 -8.80 2.45 -6.55
CA SER A 79 -8.02 1.34 -7.13
C SER A 79 -8.70 -0.02 -6.99
N GLY A 80 -9.69 -0.13 -6.09
CA GLY A 80 -10.36 -1.37 -5.72
C GLY A 80 -9.87 -1.96 -4.40
N HIS A 81 -8.88 -1.36 -3.73
CA HIS A 81 -8.47 -1.69 -2.36
C HIS A 81 -9.64 -1.46 -1.41
N ILE A 82 -9.96 -2.44 -0.54
CA ILE A 82 -10.99 -2.31 0.49
C ILE A 82 -10.32 -1.84 1.79
N TYR A 83 -10.42 -0.54 2.06
CA TYR A 83 -9.65 0.13 3.11
C TYR A 83 -9.88 -0.50 4.50
N ASP A 84 -11.16 -0.76 4.83
CA ASP A 84 -11.55 -1.30 6.14
C ASP A 84 -11.21 -2.79 6.33
N GLU A 85 -10.86 -3.50 5.25
CA GLU A 85 -10.42 -4.90 5.27
C GLU A 85 -8.90 -5.02 5.09
N THR A 86 -8.15 -4.08 5.70
CA THR A 86 -6.69 -4.04 5.65
C THR A 86 -6.10 -4.38 7.01
N ALA A 87 -5.34 -5.47 7.07
CA ALA A 87 -4.46 -5.77 8.19
C ALA A 87 -3.11 -5.07 7.95
N ILE A 88 -2.67 -4.29 8.94
CA ILE A 88 -1.42 -3.53 8.88
C ILE A 88 -0.47 -4.04 9.94
N THR A 89 0.76 -4.31 9.55
CA THR A 89 1.85 -4.67 10.45
C THR A 89 3.07 -3.81 10.16
N GLN A 90 3.84 -3.46 11.20
CA GLN A 90 4.97 -2.53 11.14
C GLN A 90 6.18 -3.16 11.81
N TRP A 91 7.37 -2.94 11.24
CA TRP A 91 8.63 -3.45 11.76
C TRP A 91 9.72 -2.37 11.69
N ILE A 92 10.44 -2.20 12.78
CA ILE A 92 11.60 -1.32 12.88
C ILE A 92 12.84 -2.20 13.04
N ALA A 93 13.89 -1.89 12.28
CA ALA A 93 15.21 -2.47 12.51
C ALA A 93 15.91 -1.68 13.63
N HIS A 94 16.24 -2.36 14.73
CA HIS A 94 17.02 -1.80 15.84
C HIS A 94 18.51 -2.12 15.69
#